data_AF-A0A2U1AQZ0-F1
#
_entry.id   AF-A0A2U1AQZ0-F1
#
_cell.length_a   1.000
_cell.length_b   1.000
_cell.length_c   1.000
_cell.angle_alpha   90.00
_cell.angle_beta   90.00
_cell.angle_gamma   90.00
#
_symmetry.space_group_name_H-M   'P 1'
#
loop_
_entity.id
_entity.type
_entity.pdbx_description
1 polymer ?
#
loop_
_entity_poly.entity_id
_entity_poly.type
_entity_poly.pdbx_seq_one_letter_code
_entity_poly.pdbx_strand_id
1 'polypeptide(L)'
;MMPDIQDVFLPDSSSNAAAELRRSVSARAVQNAVRDYLAANWCGSSPVTCDELPVDGDGIAVVFHSEGPVKSDQSGDLLSFVFNVTGRGAARVNFRDCFARLAAGCPEWGGKVTTQAGSEVWLHSLAAGSVSFEGREHQGVVKEFGSFTLTAEVAMSGSTFTPGECPEEEGAENAEKRLAYRAVDSGVVETALAAWFGGCTAGTLPEFGESVAVRVVSAEPFETAEHRDYTAKLEGRSVRGAAFLREMEERYNRLPVSGVTVALPGGSQVVFSALTADDNLEFGLETLLGCEFQTASFRFKVQIDPAESSFVPADYPEVIPPDRSAGRLNGVRLERALAGMIASQLRLKVDREVVRGGFGAPLPDASEPAVAAELTGLEAVNCPSGWKLTFTATLRDSDRTRLLDRLFLLESLLPRYEFMLDGFEVAALCKKSAALKSVSDRGRTLHQAQFPMELTIV
;
A
#
# COMPACT_ATOMS: atom_id res chain seq x y z
N MET A 1 9.93 -16.20 28.53
CA MET A 1 10.71 -15.83 27.34
C MET A 1 9.70 -15.55 26.26
N MET A 2 9.50 -14.27 25.92
CA MET A 2 8.71 -13.91 24.74
C MET A 2 9.51 -14.32 23.50
N PRO A 3 8.89 -14.84 22.44
CA PRO A 3 9.59 -15.01 21.18
C PRO A 3 9.97 -13.63 20.63
N ASP A 4 11.20 -13.50 20.15
CA ASP A 4 11.67 -12.35 19.39
C ASP A 4 10.72 -12.14 18.19
N ILE A 5 9.86 -11.13 18.29
CA ILE A 5 9.14 -10.59 17.15
C ILE A 5 10.23 -9.88 16.33
N GLN A 6 10.72 -10.53 15.28
CA GLN A 6 11.46 -9.83 14.24
C GLN A 6 10.56 -8.67 13.78
N ASP A 7 11.08 -7.46 13.73
CA ASP A 7 10.39 -6.30 13.17
C ASP A 7 10.12 -6.57 11.68
N VAL A 8 9.03 -7.26 11.41
CA VAL A 8 8.48 -7.47 10.06
C VAL A 8 7.84 -6.15 9.69
N PHE A 9 8.47 -5.44 8.76
CA PHE A 9 7.93 -4.20 8.22
C PHE A 9 6.64 -4.52 7.47
N LEU A 10 5.51 -4.14 8.05
CA LEU A 10 4.20 -4.32 7.44
C LEU A 10 4.03 -3.27 6.34
N PRO A 11 3.79 -3.67 5.08
CA PRO A 11 3.56 -2.73 4.01
C PRO A 11 2.19 -2.07 4.23
N ASP A 12 2.03 -0.81 3.84
CA ASP A 12 0.83 -0.02 4.11
C ASP A 12 -0.45 -0.76 3.69
N SER A 13 -1.56 -0.54 4.39
CA SER A 13 -2.80 -1.29 4.14
C SER A 13 -3.36 -1.16 2.71
N SER A 14 -2.92 -0.13 1.97
CA SER A 14 -3.19 0.17 0.57
C SER A 14 -2.11 -0.31 -0.42
N SER A 15 -1.09 -1.03 0.05
CA SER A 15 0.04 -1.50 -0.76
C SER A 15 -0.23 -2.85 -1.45
N ASN A 16 0.44 -3.09 -2.57
CA ASN A 16 0.36 -4.36 -3.32
C ASN A 16 0.85 -5.55 -2.48
N ALA A 17 1.87 -5.37 -1.63
CA ALA A 17 2.35 -6.42 -0.74
C ALA A 17 1.32 -6.78 0.36
N ALA A 18 0.56 -5.81 0.88
CA ALA A 18 -0.57 -6.09 1.78
C ALA A 18 -1.74 -6.77 1.04
N ALA A 19 -1.97 -6.43 -0.22
CA ALA A 19 -2.97 -7.09 -1.06
C ALA A 19 -2.57 -8.54 -1.38
N GLU A 20 -1.30 -8.83 -1.69
CA GLU A 20 -0.78 -10.17 -1.92
C GLU A 20 -0.81 -11.06 -0.67
N LEU A 21 -0.46 -10.50 0.49
CA LEU A 21 -0.61 -11.20 1.78
C LEU A 21 -2.06 -11.63 2.00
N ARG A 22 -3.04 -10.75 1.69
CA ARG A 22 -4.48 -11.08 1.74
C ARG A 22 -4.91 -12.11 0.69
N ARG A 23 -4.32 -12.09 -0.52
CA ARG A 23 -4.56 -13.08 -1.60
C ARG A 23 -4.15 -14.50 -1.19
N SER A 24 -3.22 -14.66 -0.25
CA SER A 24 -2.77 -15.97 0.23
C SER A 24 -3.73 -16.61 1.25
N VAL A 25 -4.72 -15.87 1.76
CA VAL A 25 -5.60 -16.35 2.83
C VAL A 25 -6.63 -17.33 2.29
N SER A 26 -6.56 -18.57 2.76
CA SER A 26 -7.60 -19.57 2.50
C SER A 26 -8.63 -19.53 3.63
N ALA A 27 -9.86 -19.07 3.34
CA ALA A 27 -10.97 -19.11 4.30
C ALA A 27 -11.21 -20.53 4.85
N ARG A 28 -11.01 -21.55 4.01
CA ARG A 28 -11.10 -22.98 4.39
C ARG A 28 -9.92 -23.43 5.26
N ALA A 29 -8.72 -22.88 5.08
CA ALA A 29 -7.61 -23.10 6.02
C ALA A 29 -7.89 -22.45 7.38
N VAL A 30 -8.46 -21.25 7.41
CA VAL A 30 -8.89 -20.60 8.66
C VAL A 30 -10.02 -21.41 9.32
N GLN A 31 -10.98 -21.90 8.54
CA GLN A 31 -12.04 -22.80 9.04
C GLN A 31 -11.47 -24.11 9.61
N ASN A 32 -10.47 -24.70 8.96
CA ASN A 32 -9.75 -25.88 9.45
C ASN A 32 -8.99 -25.58 10.75
N ALA A 33 -8.34 -24.41 10.84
CA ALA A 33 -7.64 -23.98 12.05
C ALA A 33 -8.62 -23.75 13.21
N VAL A 34 -9.77 -23.12 12.96
CA VAL A 34 -10.84 -22.96 13.96
C VAL A 34 -11.43 -24.32 14.36
N ARG A 35 -11.64 -25.25 13.42
CA ARG A 35 -12.06 -26.62 13.73
C ARG A 35 -11.03 -27.31 14.63
N ASP A 36 -9.76 -27.28 14.27
CA ASP A 36 -8.68 -27.95 15.02
C ASP A 36 -8.52 -27.34 16.42
N TYR A 37 -8.66 -26.02 16.53
CA TYR A 37 -8.73 -25.32 17.81
C TYR A 37 -9.92 -25.76 18.66
N LEU A 38 -11.13 -25.79 18.09
CA LEU A 38 -12.33 -26.21 18.82
C LEU A 38 -12.28 -27.69 19.18
N ALA A 39 -11.73 -28.55 18.31
CA ALA A 39 -11.53 -29.97 18.58
C ALA A 39 -10.57 -30.19 19.76
N ALA A 40 -9.49 -29.41 19.85
CA ALA A 40 -8.55 -29.49 20.98
C ALA A 40 -9.17 -29.06 22.31
N ASN A 41 -10.16 -28.16 22.27
CA ASN A 41 -10.85 -27.62 23.46
C ASN A 41 -12.21 -28.30 23.73
N TRP A 42 -12.63 -29.22 22.87
CA TRP A 42 -13.89 -29.94 22.99
C TRP A 42 -13.74 -31.11 23.97
N CYS A 43 -14.52 -31.09 25.05
CA CYS A 43 -14.53 -32.14 26.07
C CYS A 43 -15.59 -33.22 25.85
N GLY A 44 -16.35 -33.14 24.75
CA GLY A 44 -17.30 -34.17 24.35
C GLY A 44 -16.66 -35.27 23.49
N SER A 45 -17.33 -36.40 23.36
CA SER A 45 -16.83 -37.55 22.58
C SER A 45 -17.12 -37.47 21.08
N SER A 46 -17.93 -36.49 20.65
CA SER A 46 -18.37 -36.36 19.26
C SER A 46 -17.38 -35.54 18.42
N PRO A 47 -17.24 -35.81 17.11
CA PRO A 47 -16.30 -35.10 16.24
C PRO A 47 -16.67 -33.63 16.03
N VAL A 48 -15.66 -32.81 15.74
CA VAL A 48 -15.79 -31.43 15.26
C VAL A 48 -15.45 -31.41 13.77
N THR A 49 -16.30 -30.79 12.95
CA THR A 49 -16.26 -30.83 11.49
C THR A 49 -16.39 -29.43 10.90
N CYS A 50 -15.96 -29.23 9.65
CA CYS A 50 -16.05 -27.95 8.94
C CYS A 50 -17.32 -27.83 8.06
N ASP A 51 -18.12 -28.88 7.98
CA ASP A 51 -19.27 -28.96 7.09
C ASP A 51 -20.54 -29.23 7.91
N GLU A 52 -21.72 -29.04 7.32
CA GLU A 52 -22.97 -29.31 8.01
C GLU A 52 -23.00 -30.74 8.58
N LEU A 53 -23.55 -30.89 9.79
CA LEU A 53 -23.60 -32.19 10.45
C LEU A 53 -24.42 -33.17 9.59
N PRO A 54 -23.87 -34.37 9.31
CA PRO A 54 -24.61 -35.38 8.55
C PRO A 54 -25.91 -35.75 9.27
N VAL A 55 -26.94 -36.13 8.51
CA VAL A 55 -28.29 -36.38 9.05
C VAL A 55 -28.27 -37.39 10.21
N ASP A 56 -27.35 -38.36 10.19
CA ASP A 56 -27.27 -39.45 11.17
C ASP A 56 -26.15 -39.29 12.23
N GLY A 57 -25.27 -38.28 12.13
CA GLY A 57 -24.08 -38.14 12.98
C GLY A 57 -24.12 -37.02 14.03
N ASP A 58 -23.82 -37.30 15.29
CA ASP A 58 -23.70 -36.27 16.34
C ASP A 58 -22.31 -35.63 16.32
N GLY A 59 -22.21 -34.37 16.74
CA GLY A 59 -20.97 -33.61 16.59
C GLY A 59 -21.15 -32.11 16.70
N ILE A 60 -20.08 -31.40 16.33
CA ILE A 60 -20.04 -29.96 16.15
C ILE A 60 -19.66 -29.68 14.69
N ALA A 61 -20.35 -28.75 14.06
CA ALA A 61 -20.02 -28.21 12.75
C ALA A 61 -19.66 -26.73 12.89
N VAL A 62 -18.55 -26.35 12.25
CA VAL A 62 -18.07 -24.99 12.14
C VAL A 62 -18.27 -24.56 10.70
N VAL A 63 -19.29 -23.75 10.44
CA VAL A 63 -19.64 -23.33 9.08
C VAL A 63 -19.32 -21.85 8.92
N PHE A 64 -18.82 -21.44 7.76
CA PHE A 64 -18.56 -20.03 7.50
C PHE A 64 -19.88 -19.23 7.40
N HIS A 65 -19.94 -18.04 7.99
CA HIS A 65 -21.19 -17.26 8.14
C HIS A 65 -21.22 -15.95 7.32
N SER A 66 -20.20 -15.62 6.53
CA SER A 66 -20.16 -14.38 5.74
C SER A 66 -19.70 -14.57 4.29
N GLU A 67 -19.86 -13.55 3.46
CA GLU A 67 -19.38 -13.47 2.06
C GLU A 67 -17.86 -13.26 1.93
N GLY A 68 -17.10 -13.26 3.05
CA GLY A 68 -15.64 -13.08 3.05
C GLY A 68 -15.10 -12.48 4.35
N PRO A 69 -13.76 -12.34 4.47
CA PRO A 69 -13.12 -11.68 5.62
C PRO A 69 -13.40 -10.17 5.63
N VAL A 70 -13.66 -9.63 6.82
CA VAL A 70 -13.86 -8.19 7.04
C VAL A 70 -12.61 -7.59 7.69
N LYS A 71 -12.19 -6.41 7.23
CA LYS A 71 -11.07 -5.68 7.83
C LYS A 71 -11.41 -5.29 9.27
N SER A 72 -10.49 -5.49 10.21
CA SER A 72 -10.62 -4.93 11.55
C SER A 72 -10.19 -3.45 11.55
N ASP A 73 -10.95 -2.59 12.22
CA ASP A 73 -10.68 -1.14 12.28
C ASP A 73 -9.39 -0.78 13.03
N GLN A 74 -8.75 -1.76 13.69
CA GLN A 74 -7.66 -1.54 14.64
C GLN A 74 -6.25 -1.79 14.05
N SER A 75 -6.12 -2.60 12.99
CA SER A 75 -4.83 -2.89 12.35
C SER A 75 -4.98 -3.41 10.91
N GLY A 76 -4.08 -3.01 10.01
CA GLY A 76 -4.02 -3.52 8.64
C GLY A 76 -3.58 -4.99 8.53
N ASP A 77 -3.10 -5.58 9.63
CA ASP A 77 -2.59 -6.96 9.75
C ASP A 77 -3.66 -7.98 10.21
N LEU A 78 -4.84 -7.51 10.65
CA LEU A 78 -5.89 -8.35 11.20
C LEU A 78 -7.08 -8.49 10.24
N LEU A 79 -7.45 -9.74 9.96
CA LEU A 79 -8.67 -10.08 9.23
C LEU A 79 -9.66 -10.77 10.15
N SER A 80 -10.91 -10.31 10.14
CA SER A 80 -12.00 -10.85 10.93
C SER A 80 -12.84 -11.83 10.10
N PHE A 81 -13.04 -13.03 10.64
CA PHE A 81 -13.84 -14.11 10.06
C PHE A 81 -14.99 -14.45 11.00
N VAL A 82 -16.19 -14.63 10.45
CA VAL A 82 -17.37 -15.00 11.23
C VAL A 82 -17.80 -16.40 10.86
N PHE A 83 -17.92 -17.26 11.87
CA PHE A 83 -18.36 -18.64 11.76
C PHE A 83 -19.64 -18.86 12.54
N ASN A 84 -20.47 -19.78 12.06
CA ASN A 84 -21.60 -20.32 12.78
C ASN A 84 -21.23 -21.70 13.30
N VAL A 85 -21.15 -21.84 14.62
CA VAL A 85 -20.84 -23.11 15.28
C VAL A 85 -22.15 -23.74 15.72
N THR A 86 -22.47 -24.88 15.12
CA THR A 86 -23.67 -25.66 15.46
C THR A 86 -23.26 -26.99 16.05
N GLY A 87 -24.05 -27.53 16.96
CA GLY A 87 -23.78 -28.84 17.54
C GLY A 87 -25.05 -29.63 17.79
N ARG A 88 -24.93 -30.95 17.70
CA ARG A 88 -26.01 -31.90 17.97
C ARG A 88 -25.50 -33.02 18.86
N GLY A 89 -26.23 -33.30 19.93
CA GLY A 89 -25.91 -34.40 20.85
C GLY A 89 -27.11 -34.91 21.63
N ALA A 90 -26.94 -36.08 22.25
CA ALA A 90 -27.94 -36.63 23.16
C ALA A 90 -27.91 -35.88 24.50
N ALA A 91 -29.10 -35.50 25.01
CA ALA A 91 -29.25 -34.75 26.27
C ALA A 91 -28.60 -35.44 27.50
N ARG A 92 -28.41 -36.76 27.45
CA ARG A 92 -27.80 -37.56 28.54
C ARG A 92 -26.27 -37.42 28.66
N VAL A 93 -25.58 -36.81 27.69
CA VAL A 93 -24.11 -36.87 27.57
C VAL A 93 -23.43 -35.56 28.00
N ASN A 94 -24.05 -34.75 28.85
CA ASN A 94 -23.54 -33.42 29.26
C ASN A 94 -23.23 -32.49 28.07
N PHE A 95 -23.85 -32.70 26.89
CA PHE A 95 -23.58 -31.95 25.66
C PHE A 95 -23.76 -30.44 25.88
N ARG A 96 -24.86 -30.03 26.52
CA ARG A 96 -25.14 -28.63 26.85
C ARG A 96 -24.03 -27.97 27.66
N ASP A 97 -23.54 -28.66 28.70
CA ASP A 97 -22.49 -28.14 29.57
C ASP A 97 -21.14 -28.08 28.85
N CYS A 98 -20.80 -29.11 28.07
CA CYS A 98 -19.59 -29.15 27.25
C CYS A 98 -19.61 -28.05 26.17
N PHE A 99 -20.76 -27.83 25.51
CA PHE A 99 -20.92 -26.85 24.43
C PHE A 99 -20.92 -25.42 24.96
N ALA A 100 -21.56 -25.18 26.11
CA ALA A 100 -21.48 -23.88 26.79
C ALA A 100 -20.06 -23.57 27.28
N ARG A 101 -19.33 -24.57 27.80
CA ARG A 101 -17.92 -24.41 28.17
C ARG A 101 -17.01 -24.14 26.98
N LEU A 102 -17.27 -24.75 25.82
CA LEU A 102 -16.52 -24.49 24.60
C LEU A 102 -16.66 -23.02 24.16
N ALA A 103 -17.88 -22.49 24.16
CA ALA A 103 -18.12 -21.08 23.85
C ALA A 103 -17.48 -20.13 24.89
N ALA A 104 -17.62 -20.45 26.18
CA ALA A 104 -17.04 -19.64 27.26
C ALA A 104 -15.50 -19.73 27.35
N GLY A 105 -14.91 -20.79 26.82
CA GLY A 105 -13.46 -21.04 26.82
C GLY A 105 -12.72 -20.51 25.59
N CYS A 106 -13.41 -19.85 24.65
CA CYS A 106 -12.76 -19.12 23.56
C CYS A 106 -11.98 -17.92 24.16
N PRO A 107 -10.65 -17.84 24.00
CA PRO A 107 -9.81 -16.91 24.74
C PRO A 107 -9.82 -15.50 24.16
N GLU A 108 -9.58 -14.50 25.02
CA GLU A 108 -9.35 -13.10 24.62
C GLU A 108 -8.09 -12.93 23.73
N TRP A 109 -7.10 -13.83 23.81
CA TRP A 109 -5.91 -13.89 22.94
C TRP A 109 -5.71 -15.29 22.35
N GLY A 110 -5.62 -15.38 21.02
CA GLY A 110 -5.37 -16.64 20.32
C GLY A 110 -3.86 -16.96 20.17
N GLY A 111 -3.59 -18.17 19.66
CA GLY A 111 -2.24 -18.68 19.40
C GLY A 111 -2.12 -19.31 18.02
N LYS A 112 -0.91 -19.76 17.68
CA LYS A 112 -0.63 -20.44 16.42
C LYS A 112 -1.29 -21.82 16.37
N VAL A 113 -2.07 -22.08 15.33
CA VAL A 113 -2.69 -23.38 15.06
C VAL A 113 -2.15 -23.92 13.75
N THR A 114 -1.62 -25.14 13.78
CA THR A 114 -1.19 -25.84 12.57
C THR A 114 -2.30 -26.78 12.12
N THR A 115 -2.83 -26.57 10.92
CA THR A 115 -3.85 -27.45 10.33
C THR A 115 -3.22 -28.78 9.89
N GLN A 116 -4.04 -29.81 9.73
CA GLN A 116 -3.55 -31.12 9.25
C GLN A 116 -2.89 -31.07 7.87
N ALA A 117 -3.26 -30.11 7.00
CA ALA A 117 -2.61 -29.96 5.70
C ALA A 117 -1.31 -29.14 5.75
N GLY A 118 -0.94 -28.61 6.92
CA GLY A 118 0.31 -27.89 7.14
C GLY A 118 0.22 -26.38 7.02
N SER A 119 -0.98 -25.79 6.94
CA SER A 119 -1.12 -24.33 7.11
C SER A 119 -0.88 -23.97 8.56
N GLU A 120 -0.16 -22.89 8.80
CA GLU A 120 0.03 -22.33 10.13
C GLU A 120 -0.79 -21.05 10.26
N VAL A 121 -1.88 -21.06 11.01
CA VAL A 121 -2.78 -19.91 11.16
C VAL A 121 -2.60 -19.30 12.54
N TRP A 122 -2.29 -18.00 12.59
CA TRP A 122 -2.15 -17.26 13.83
C TRP A 122 -3.49 -16.61 14.20
N LEU A 123 -4.23 -17.24 15.10
CA LEU A 123 -5.47 -16.67 15.63
C LEU A 123 -5.07 -15.58 16.63
N HIS A 124 -5.37 -14.31 16.35
CA HIS A 124 -5.10 -13.19 17.24
C HIS A 124 -6.12 -13.12 18.37
N SER A 125 -7.40 -13.28 18.05
CA SER A 125 -8.50 -13.30 19.03
C SER A 125 -9.63 -14.23 18.56
N LEU A 126 -10.36 -14.81 19.51
CA LEU A 126 -11.54 -15.64 19.28
C LEU A 126 -12.66 -15.21 20.23
N ALA A 127 -13.74 -14.67 19.68
CA ALA A 127 -14.88 -14.20 20.45
C ALA A 127 -16.14 -14.99 20.10
N ALA A 128 -16.68 -15.72 21.08
CA ALA A 128 -17.96 -16.41 20.93
C ALA A 128 -19.13 -15.50 21.33
N GLY A 129 -20.21 -15.56 20.55
CA GLY A 129 -21.49 -14.95 20.85
C GLY A 129 -22.30 -15.75 21.89
N SER A 130 -23.53 -15.32 22.14
CA SER A 130 -24.43 -16.02 23.05
C SER A 130 -24.83 -17.39 22.52
N VAL A 131 -24.77 -18.40 23.40
CA VAL A 131 -25.17 -19.77 23.07
C VAL A 131 -26.68 -19.93 23.19
N SER A 132 -27.30 -20.48 22.15
CA SER A 132 -28.70 -20.91 22.16
C SER A 132 -28.80 -22.44 22.17
N PHE A 133 -29.85 -22.96 22.80
CA PHE A 133 -30.14 -24.39 22.85
C PHE A 133 -31.59 -24.67 22.49
N GLU A 134 -31.82 -25.74 21.75
CA GLU A 134 -33.15 -26.22 21.41
C GLU A 134 -33.22 -27.75 21.48
N GLY A 135 -34.23 -28.27 22.17
CA GLY A 135 -34.53 -29.70 22.20
C GLY A 135 -35.50 -30.05 21.09
N ARG A 136 -35.12 -30.97 20.20
CA ARG A 136 -35.99 -31.45 19.12
C ARG A 136 -35.90 -32.97 19.00
N GLU A 137 -37.00 -33.59 18.58
CA GLU A 137 -37.00 -34.99 18.19
C GLU A 137 -36.32 -35.11 16.83
N HIS A 138 -35.23 -35.87 16.79
CA HIS A 138 -34.45 -36.12 15.57
C HIS A 138 -34.36 -37.63 15.38
N GLN A 139 -34.99 -38.14 14.31
CA GLN A 139 -35.06 -39.58 14.01
C GLN A 139 -35.62 -40.44 15.16
N GLY A 140 -36.66 -39.95 15.84
CA GLY A 140 -37.31 -40.69 16.94
C GLY A 140 -36.58 -40.64 18.28
N VAL A 141 -35.50 -39.84 18.39
CA VAL A 141 -34.73 -39.64 19.62
C VAL A 141 -34.67 -38.15 19.95
N VAL A 142 -34.97 -37.79 21.21
CA VAL A 142 -34.83 -36.41 21.67
C VAL A 142 -33.35 -36.04 21.72
N LYS A 143 -32.96 -35.06 20.90
CA LYS A 143 -31.59 -34.51 20.85
C LYS A 143 -31.61 -33.03 21.24
N GLU A 144 -30.47 -32.58 21.75
CA GLU A 144 -30.20 -31.17 22.00
C GLU A 144 -29.37 -30.61 20.85
N PHE A 145 -29.79 -29.45 20.38
CA PHE A 145 -29.12 -28.66 19.36
C PHE A 145 -28.60 -27.39 20.02
N GLY A 146 -27.32 -27.10 19.82
CA GLY A 146 -26.68 -25.86 20.29
C GLY A 146 -26.20 -25.03 19.12
N SER A 147 -26.28 -23.70 19.22
CA SER A 147 -25.62 -22.82 18.24
C SER A 147 -25.06 -21.56 18.88
N PHE A 148 -23.94 -21.07 18.34
CA PHE A 148 -23.40 -19.75 18.63
C PHE A 148 -22.57 -19.23 17.44
N THR A 149 -22.48 -17.92 17.31
CA THR A 149 -21.58 -17.26 16.36
C THR A 149 -20.19 -17.17 16.95
N LEU A 150 -19.15 -17.42 16.15
CA LEU A 150 -17.76 -17.31 16.54
C LEU A 150 -17.04 -16.33 15.61
N THR A 151 -16.47 -15.28 16.16
CA THR A 151 -15.63 -14.32 15.43
C THR A 151 -14.17 -14.65 15.70
N ALA A 152 -13.39 -14.83 14.64
CA ALA A 152 -11.95 -15.07 14.70
C ALA A 152 -11.19 -13.94 14.02
N GLU A 153 -10.28 -13.29 14.74
CA GLU A 153 -9.32 -12.37 14.12
C GLU A 153 -8.03 -13.13 13.83
N VAL A 154 -7.53 -13.03 12.61
CA VAL A 154 -6.31 -13.72 12.15
C VAL A 154 -5.22 -12.70 11.89
N ALA A 155 -4.04 -12.93 12.48
CA ALA A 155 -2.85 -12.12 12.21
C ALA A 155 -2.12 -12.63 10.97
N MET A 156 -1.99 -11.76 9.97
CA MET A 156 -1.46 -12.10 8.66
C MET A 156 0.06 -12.26 8.67
N SER A 157 0.77 -11.42 9.40
CA SER A 157 2.24 -11.44 9.57
C SER A 157 2.81 -12.75 10.11
N GLY A 158 2.00 -13.56 10.80
CA GLY A 158 2.40 -14.83 11.39
C GLY A 158 1.77 -16.08 10.77
N SER A 159 0.96 -15.94 9.71
CA SER A 159 0.20 -17.03 9.11
C SER A 159 0.78 -17.51 7.78
N THR A 160 0.80 -18.82 7.54
CA THR A 160 1.16 -19.45 6.27
C THR A 160 0.05 -20.40 5.82
N PHE A 161 -0.30 -20.36 4.52
CA PHE A 161 -1.41 -21.13 3.97
C PHE A 161 -0.91 -22.12 2.92
N THR A 162 -1.31 -23.39 3.06
CA THR A 162 -0.96 -24.44 2.11
C THR A 162 -1.98 -24.53 0.96
N PRO A 163 -1.54 -24.74 -0.30
CA PRO A 163 -2.44 -24.75 -1.46
C PRO A 163 -3.53 -25.82 -1.44
N GLY A 164 -3.35 -26.90 -0.68
CA GLY A 164 -4.27 -28.05 -0.61
C GLY A 164 -5.53 -27.82 0.23
N GLU A 165 -5.64 -26.71 0.97
CA GLU A 165 -6.81 -26.40 1.82
C GLU A 165 -7.75 -25.38 1.22
N CYS A 166 -7.67 -25.10 -0.08
CA CYS A 166 -8.64 -24.25 -0.76
C CYS A 166 -9.86 -25.08 -1.18
N PRO A 167 -11.10 -24.57 -1.01
CA PRO A 167 -12.30 -25.39 -1.12
C PRO A 167 -12.33 -26.19 -2.42
N GLU A 168 -12.54 -27.49 -2.26
CA GLU A 168 -12.76 -28.43 -3.33
C GLU A 168 -14.20 -28.28 -3.83
N GLU A 169 -14.38 -27.75 -5.03
CA GLU A 169 -15.39 -28.28 -5.95
C GLU A 169 -14.69 -28.70 -7.26
N GLU A 170 -14.74 -30.01 -7.48
CA GLU A 170 -14.60 -30.81 -8.70
C GLU A 170 -13.48 -30.49 -9.72
N GLY A 171 -12.56 -31.45 -9.89
CA GLY A 171 -11.83 -31.70 -11.13
C GLY A 171 -10.44 -31.05 -11.29
N ALA A 172 -9.54 -31.76 -11.99
CA ALA A 172 -8.21 -31.26 -12.38
C ALA A 172 -8.28 -29.99 -13.24
N GLU A 173 -9.35 -29.85 -14.02
CA GLU A 173 -9.62 -28.67 -14.86
C GLU A 173 -9.84 -27.40 -14.03
N ASN A 174 -10.53 -27.49 -12.88
CA ASN A 174 -10.72 -26.36 -11.97
C ASN A 174 -9.46 -26.05 -11.14
N ALA A 175 -8.54 -27.01 -10.99
CA ALA A 175 -7.23 -26.75 -10.37
C ALA A 175 -6.33 -25.93 -11.31
N GLU A 176 -6.33 -26.24 -12.61
CA GLU A 176 -5.62 -25.46 -13.64
C GLU A 176 -6.22 -24.05 -13.79
N LYS A 177 -7.55 -23.91 -13.81
CA LYS A 177 -8.21 -22.59 -13.83
C LYS A 177 -7.90 -21.76 -12.57
N ARG A 178 -7.84 -22.40 -11.39
CA ARG A 178 -7.42 -21.72 -10.15
C ARG A 178 -5.95 -21.31 -10.15
N LEU A 179 -5.07 -22.13 -10.74
CA LEU A 179 -3.67 -21.77 -10.94
C LEU A 179 -3.55 -20.57 -11.91
N ALA A 180 -4.30 -20.58 -13.01
CA ALA A 180 -4.37 -19.45 -13.94
C ALA A 180 -4.90 -18.18 -13.26
N TYR A 181 -5.97 -18.30 -12.47
CA TYR A 181 -6.53 -17.19 -11.67
C TYR A 181 -5.52 -16.60 -10.67
N ARG A 182 -4.74 -17.46 -10.01
CA ARG A 182 -3.67 -17.03 -9.08
C ARG A 182 -2.45 -16.44 -9.80
N ALA A 183 -2.18 -16.86 -11.03
CA ALA A 183 -1.07 -16.37 -11.82
C ALA A 183 -1.26 -14.92 -12.30
N VAL A 184 -2.50 -14.42 -12.33
CA VAL A 184 -2.82 -13.03 -12.69
C VAL A 184 -2.39 -12.08 -11.58
N ASP A 185 -1.12 -11.67 -11.64
CA ASP A 185 -0.60 -10.64 -10.75
C ASP A 185 -1.14 -9.25 -11.12
N SER A 186 -1.45 -8.45 -10.09
CA SER A 186 -1.93 -7.08 -10.27
C SER A 186 -0.94 -6.21 -11.05
N GLY A 187 0.36 -6.39 -10.87
CA GLY A 187 1.37 -5.61 -11.57
C GLY A 187 1.34 -5.80 -13.08
N VAL A 188 1.09 -7.03 -13.54
CA VAL A 188 0.93 -7.30 -14.98
C VAL A 188 -0.37 -6.70 -15.50
N VAL A 189 -1.44 -6.73 -14.70
CA VAL A 189 -2.72 -6.06 -15.03
C VAL A 189 -2.53 -4.55 -15.17
N GLU A 190 -1.83 -3.91 -14.23
CA GLU A 190 -1.48 -2.49 -14.29
C GLU A 190 -0.68 -2.16 -15.54
N THR A 191 0.30 -3.00 -15.89
CA THR A 191 1.12 -2.84 -17.10
C THR A 191 0.30 -2.95 -18.38
N ALA A 192 -0.63 -3.91 -18.44
CA ALA A 192 -1.55 -4.06 -19.57
C ALA A 192 -2.54 -2.89 -19.68
N LEU A 193 -3.08 -2.42 -18.56
CA LEU A 193 -3.95 -1.23 -18.53
C LEU A 193 -3.18 0.03 -18.96
N ALA A 194 -1.94 0.18 -18.51
CA ALA A 194 -1.07 1.30 -18.88
C ALA A 194 -0.80 1.32 -20.39
N ALA A 195 -0.47 0.15 -20.96
CA ALA A 195 -0.29 -0.02 -22.38
C ALA A 195 -1.57 0.27 -23.19
N TRP A 196 -2.73 -0.15 -22.68
CA TRP A 196 -4.03 0.06 -23.35
C TRP A 196 -4.49 1.52 -23.36
N PHE A 197 -4.43 2.20 -22.22
CA PHE A 197 -4.77 3.62 -22.16
C PHE A 197 -3.76 4.47 -22.94
N GLY A 198 -2.49 4.09 -22.90
CA GLY A 198 -1.39 4.78 -23.55
C GLY A 198 -1.00 6.07 -22.84
N GLY A 199 0.31 6.37 -22.81
CA GLY A 199 0.84 7.58 -22.18
C GLY A 199 0.64 7.64 -20.66
N CYS A 200 0.46 6.50 -20.02
CA CYS A 200 0.42 6.37 -18.56
C CYS A 200 1.36 5.27 -18.08
N THR A 201 1.76 5.36 -16.82
CA THR A 201 2.64 4.40 -16.15
C THR A 201 1.84 3.43 -15.30
N ALA A 202 2.30 2.18 -15.22
CA ALA A 202 1.75 1.22 -14.26
C ALA A 202 2.17 1.59 -12.83
N GLY A 203 1.26 1.40 -11.87
CA GLY A 203 1.52 1.62 -10.45
C GLY A 203 1.03 2.98 -9.95
N THR A 204 1.64 3.44 -8.85
CA THR A 204 1.19 4.65 -8.15
C THR A 204 1.65 5.91 -8.87
N LEU A 205 0.82 6.95 -8.86
CA LEU A 205 1.18 8.26 -9.39
C LEU A 205 2.44 8.78 -8.68
N PRO A 206 3.53 9.10 -9.42
CA PRO A 206 4.75 9.64 -8.84
C PRO A 206 4.45 10.86 -7.99
N GLU A 207 5.07 10.99 -6.81
CA GLU A 207 4.77 12.07 -5.83
C GLU A 207 4.91 13.48 -6.40
N PHE A 208 5.70 13.65 -7.46
CA PHE A 208 6.03 14.93 -8.07
C PHE A 208 5.95 14.88 -9.59
N GLY A 209 5.80 16.05 -10.20
CA GLY A 209 5.83 16.24 -11.66
C GLY A 209 4.51 15.94 -12.35
N GLU A 210 4.48 16.17 -13.66
CA GLU A 210 3.35 15.77 -14.50
C GLU A 210 3.41 14.27 -14.77
N SER A 211 2.32 13.56 -14.50
CA SER A 211 2.23 12.14 -14.82
C SER A 211 0.79 11.66 -14.84
N VAL A 212 0.57 10.52 -15.47
CA VAL A 212 -0.67 9.76 -15.42
C VAL A 212 -0.30 8.32 -15.08
N ALA A 213 -0.94 7.77 -14.06
CA ALA A 213 -0.68 6.42 -13.61
C ALA A 213 -1.98 5.62 -13.46
N VAL A 214 -1.87 4.31 -13.64
CA VAL A 214 -2.97 3.37 -13.42
C VAL A 214 -2.51 2.30 -12.44
N ARG A 215 -3.32 2.09 -11.41
CA ARG A 215 -3.08 1.09 -10.38
C ARG A 215 -4.31 0.25 -10.10
N VAL A 216 -4.09 -1.00 -9.71
CA VAL A 216 -5.12 -1.86 -9.14
C VAL A 216 -5.27 -1.50 -7.66
N VAL A 217 -6.49 -1.14 -7.25
CA VAL A 217 -6.83 -0.74 -5.88
C VAL A 217 -7.31 -1.92 -5.06
N SER A 218 -8.07 -2.81 -5.69
CA SER A 218 -8.53 -4.06 -5.07
C SER A 218 -8.67 -5.15 -6.13
N ALA A 219 -8.62 -6.39 -5.67
CA ALA A 219 -8.99 -7.57 -6.45
C ALA A 219 -10.14 -8.23 -5.70
N GLU A 220 -11.21 -8.59 -6.40
CA GLU A 220 -12.32 -9.32 -5.80
C GLU A 220 -11.86 -10.73 -5.37
N PRO A 221 -12.51 -11.33 -4.36
CA PRO A 221 -12.22 -12.71 -3.97
C PRO A 221 -12.52 -13.69 -5.12
N PHE A 222 -11.94 -14.88 -5.05
CA PHE A 222 -12.25 -15.95 -5.99
C PHE A 222 -13.68 -16.46 -5.74
N GLU A 223 -14.63 -15.95 -6.52
CA GLU A 223 -16.01 -16.45 -6.53
C GLU A 223 -16.24 -17.44 -7.67
N THR A 224 -15.72 -17.16 -8.87
CA THR A 224 -15.86 -18.01 -10.06
C THR A 224 -14.53 -18.15 -10.80
N ALA A 225 -14.32 -19.30 -11.45
CA ALA A 225 -13.10 -19.59 -12.21
C ALA A 225 -13.08 -18.96 -13.62
N GLU A 226 -14.19 -18.37 -14.05
CA GLU A 226 -14.36 -17.83 -15.41
C GLU A 226 -13.70 -16.46 -15.57
N HIS A 227 -13.77 -15.63 -14.54
CA HIS A 227 -13.29 -14.26 -14.60
C HIS A 227 -12.54 -13.86 -13.34
N ARG A 228 -11.50 -13.04 -13.52
CA ARG A 228 -10.79 -12.38 -12.43
C ARG A 228 -11.14 -10.90 -12.43
N ASP A 229 -11.80 -10.45 -11.37
CA ASP A 229 -12.27 -9.09 -11.23
C ASP A 229 -11.33 -8.24 -10.36
N TYR A 230 -11.09 -7.01 -10.81
CA TYR A 230 -10.33 -5.98 -10.10
C TYR A 230 -11.06 -4.65 -10.13
N THR A 231 -10.77 -3.81 -9.15
CA THR A 231 -11.07 -2.37 -9.21
C THR A 231 -9.75 -1.64 -9.41
N ALA A 232 -9.65 -0.88 -10.49
CA ALA A 232 -8.50 -0.07 -10.81
C ALA A 232 -8.84 1.43 -10.70
N LYS A 233 -7.80 2.24 -10.49
CA LYS A 233 -7.89 3.69 -10.49
C LYS A 233 -6.88 4.24 -11.49
N LEU A 234 -7.34 5.10 -12.38
CA LEU A 234 -6.49 5.92 -13.22
C LEU A 234 -6.50 7.33 -12.63
N GLU A 235 -5.32 7.87 -12.36
CA GLU A 235 -5.16 9.19 -11.79
C GLU A 235 -3.99 9.91 -12.46
N GLY A 236 -4.10 11.22 -12.59
CA GLY A 236 -3.06 12.02 -13.22
C GLY A 236 -3.06 13.45 -12.72
N ARG A 237 -1.92 14.12 -12.96
CA ARG A 237 -1.72 15.54 -12.67
C ARG A 237 -0.91 16.20 -13.77
N SER A 238 -1.28 17.44 -14.14
CA SER A 238 -0.60 18.21 -15.18
C SER A 238 -0.83 19.71 -15.04
N VAL A 239 0.15 20.51 -15.46
CA VAL A 239 0.08 21.96 -15.67
C VAL A 239 -0.48 22.33 -17.06
N ARG A 240 -0.67 21.37 -17.97
CA ARG A 240 -1.26 21.57 -19.33
C ARG A 240 -2.74 22.00 -19.29
N GLY A 241 -3.35 22.06 -18.12
CA GLY A 241 -4.67 22.61 -17.92
C GLY A 241 -5.74 21.85 -18.70
N ALA A 242 -6.56 22.60 -19.46
CA ALA A 242 -7.68 22.06 -20.23
C ALA A 242 -7.31 20.94 -21.22
N ALA A 243 -6.07 20.92 -21.75
CA ALA A 243 -5.63 19.85 -22.64
C ALA A 243 -5.52 18.51 -21.90
N PHE A 244 -5.02 18.54 -20.66
CA PHE A 244 -4.94 17.36 -19.80
C PHE A 244 -6.33 16.86 -19.39
N LEU A 245 -7.25 17.77 -19.02
CA LEU A 245 -8.63 17.38 -18.66
C LEU A 245 -9.32 16.66 -19.83
N ARG A 246 -9.18 17.18 -21.06
CA ARG A 246 -9.71 16.53 -22.26
C ARG A 246 -9.10 15.16 -22.51
N GLU A 247 -7.78 15.00 -22.31
CA GLU A 247 -7.11 13.71 -22.43
C GLU A 247 -7.68 12.68 -21.43
N MET A 248 -8.00 13.13 -20.20
CA MET A 248 -8.60 12.29 -19.17
C MET A 248 -10.06 11.98 -19.44
N GLU A 249 -10.84 12.93 -19.96
CA GLU A 249 -12.20 12.69 -20.46
C GLU A 249 -12.22 11.68 -21.61
N GLU A 250 -11.28 11.80 -22.56
CA GLU A 250 -11.15 10.85 -23.66
C GLU A 250 -10.86 9.44 -23.15
N ARG A 251 -9.99 9.28 -22.15
CA ARG A 251 -9.74 7.98 -21.50
C ARG A 251 -10.96 7.44 -20.77
N TYR A 252 -11.67 8.28 -20.02
CA TYR A 252 -12.91 7.89 -19.33
C TYR A 252 -13.99 7.44 -20.32
N ASN A 253 -14.16 8.19 -21.42
CA ASN A 253 -15.14 7.90 -22.48
C ASN A 253 -14.81 6.67 -23.33
N ARG A 254 -13.61 6.06 -23.18
CA ARG A 254 -13.32 4.73 -23.75
C ARG A 254 -14.04 3.60 -23.00
N LEU A 255 -14.59 3.88 -21.82
CA LEU A 255 -15.34 2.92 -21.02
C LEU A 255 -16.86 3.16 -21.20
N PRO A 256 -17.70 2.10 -21.20
CA PRO A 256 -17.33 0.68 -21.06
C PRO A 256 -16.81 0.08 -22.38
N VAL A 257 -15.93 -0.92 -22.27
CA VAL A 257 -15.44 -1.72 -23.42
C VAL A 257 -15.34 -3.19 -23.03
N SER A 258 -15.50 -4.10 -23.99
CA SER A 258 -15.43 -5.55 -23.78
C SER A 258 -14.57 -6.23 -24.84
N GLY A 259 -13.95 -7.35 -24.47
CA GLY A 259 -13.15 -8.18 -25.37
C GLY A 259 -11.86 -7.51 -25.85
N VAL A 260 -11.13 -6.85 -24.96
CA VAL A 260 -9.87 -6.16 -25.29
C VAL A 260 -8.70 -7.09 -24.99
N THR A 261 -7.87 -7.33 -25.99
CA THR A 261 -6.62 -8.09 -25.82
C THR A 261 -5.42 -7.17 -25.92
N VAL A 262 -4.55 -7.22 -24.92
CA VAL A 262 -3.32 -6.41 -24.86
C VAL A 262 -2.10 -7.32 -24.86
N ALA A 263 -1.22 -7.13 -25.82
CA ALA A 263 0.08 -7.78 -25.87
C ALA A 263 1.15 -6.88 -25.24
N LEU A 264 1.91 -7.42 -24.30
CA LEU A 264 3.01 -6.75 -23.64
C LEU A 264 4.35 -7.10 -24.30
N PRO A 265 5.38 -6.23 -24.20
CA PRO A 265 6.66 -6.41 -24.89
C PRO A 265 7.42 -7.70 -24.56
N GLY A 266 7.31 -8.21 -23.33
CA GLY A 266 7.92 -9.46 -22.87
C GLY A 266 7.17 -10.72 -23.29
N GLY A 267 6.03 -10.58 -23.99
CA GLY A 267 5.27 -11.68 -24.57
C GLY A 267 4.00 -12.06 -23.82
N SER A 268 3.68 -11.40 -22.70
CA SER A 268 2.40 -11.60 -22.02
C SER A 268 1.24 -11.09 -22.87
N GLN A 269 0.11 -11.76 -22.75
CA GLN A 269 -1.15 -11.42 -23.40
C GLN A 269 -2.22 -11.38 -22.32
N VAL A 270 -2.83 -10.21 -22.13
CA VAL A 270 -3.91 -10.02 -21.15
C VAL A 270 -5.21 -9.80 -21.88
N VAL A 271 -6.20 -10.63 -21.58
CA VAL A 271 -7.55 -10.55 -22.18
C VAL A 271 -8.51 -9.95 -21.17
N PHE A 272 -8.89 -8.69 -21.39
CA PHE A 272 -9.94 -8.01 -20.63
C PHE A 272 -11.31 -8.35 -21.23
N SER A 273 -12.07 -9.19 -20.53
CA SER A 273 -13.46 -9.50 -20.88
C SER A 273 -14.32 -8.25 -20.83
N ALA A 274 -14.12 -7.40 -19.82
CA ALA A 274 -14.81 -6.11 -19.68
C ALA A 274 -13.98 -5.09 -18.89
N LEU A 275 -14.08 -3.82 -19.28
CA LEU A 275 -13.63 -2.66 -18.51
C LEU A 275 -14.83 -1.71 -18.37
N THR A 276 -15.24 -1.39 -17.15
CA THR A 276 -16.45 -0.60 -16.88
C THR A 276 -16.18 0.50 -15.88
N ALA A 277 -16.67 1.72 -16.14
CA ALA A 277 -16.54 2.81 -15.17
C ALA A 277 -17.31 2.45 -13.89
N ASP A 278 -16.67 2.65 -12.74
CA ASP A 278 -17.23 2.38 -11.40
C ASP A 278 -17.68 3.69 -10.73
N ASP A 279 -16.86 4.73 -10.88
CA ASP A 279 -17.13 6.09 -10.38
C ASP A 279 -17.11 7.11 -11.52
N ASN A 280 -17.64 8.31 -11.23
CA ASN A 280 -17.55 9.45 -12.16
C ASN A 280 -16.10 9.96 -12.27
N LEU A 281 -15.81 10.63 -13.39
CA LEU A 281 -14.58 11.38 -13.56
C LEU A 281 -14.55 12.59 -12.62
N GLU A 282 -13.59 12.60 -11.71
CA GLU A 282 -13.35 13.69 -10.76
C GLU A 282 -12.24 14.59 -11.27
N PHE A 283 -12.44 15.90 -11.14
CA PHE A 283 -11.42 16.91 -11.41
C PHE A 283 -11.12 17.71 -10.16
N GLY A 284 -9.86 18.10 -10.02
CA GLY A 284 -9.38 18.86 -8.89
C GLY A 284 -8.22 19.77 -9.23
N LEU A 285 -7.76 20.46 -8.19
CA LEU A 285 -6.54 21.24 -8.20
C LEU A 285 -5.69 20.78 -7.01
N GLU A 286 -4.42 20.57 -7.27
CA GLU A 286 -3.44 20.20 -6.26
C GLU A 286 -2.25 21.13 -6.36
N THR A 287 -1.83 21.69 -5.23
CA THR A 287 -0.59 22.48 -5.18
C THR A 287 0.55 21.59 -4.73
N LEU A 288 1.42 21.21 -5.66
CA LEU A 288 2.65 20.50 -5.36
C LEU A 288 3.81 21.45 -5.52
N LEU A 289 4.62 21.55 -4.47
CA LEU A 289 5.90 22.25 -4.52
C LEU A 289 5.78 23.74 -4.95
N GLY A 290 4.59 24.34 -4.78
CA GLY A 290 4.28 25.72 -5.15
C GLY A 290 3.74 25.89 -6.57
N CYS A 291 3.58 24.82 -7.34
CA CYS A 291 2.85 24.82 -8.62
C CYS A 291 1.46 24.24 -8.45
N GLU A 292 0.48 24.88 -9.08
CA GLU A 292 -0.87 24.35 -9.19
C GLU A 292 -0.93 23.38 -10.37
N PHE A 293 -1.29 22.13 -10.08
CA PHE A 293 -1.57 21.10 -11.05
C PHE A 293 -3.08 20.91 -11.13
N GLN A 294 -3.59 20.72 -12.34
CA GLN A 294 -4.91 20.14 -12.51
C GLN A 294 -4.80 18.64 -12.29
N THR A 295 -5.69 18.10 -11.47
CA THR A 295 -5.77 16.67 -11.19
C THR A 295 -7.04 16.10 -11.78
N ALA A 296 -6.97 14.84 -12.19
CA ALA A 296 -8.11 14.11 -12.68
C ALA A 296 -7.99 12.64 -12.29
N SER A 297 -9.09 12.04 -11.83
CA SER A 297 -9.09 10.61 -11.50
C SER A 297 -10.46 9.98 -11.62
N PHE A 298 -10.48 8.68 -11.88
CA PHE A 298 -11.69 7.87 -11.86
C PHE A 298 -11.36 6.42 -11.51
N ARG A 299 -12.36 5.70 -11.00
CA ARG A 299 -12.28 4.25 -10.76
C ARG A 299 -13.07 3.49 -11.79
N PHE A 300 -12.61 2.28 -12.08
CA PHE A 300 -13.24 1.39 -13.04
C PHE A 300 -13.00 -0.06 -12.65
N LYS A 301 -13.98 -0.92 -12.95
CA LYS A 301 -13.88 -2.36 -12.79
C LYS A 301 -13.20 -2.98 -14.01
N VAL A 302 -12.43 -4.00 -13.75
CA VAL A 302 -11.60 -4.71 -14.72
C VAL A 302 -11.91 -6.19 -14.57
N GLN A 303 -12.41 -6.79 -15.63
CA GLN A 303 -12.68 -8.22 -15.70
C GLN A 303 -11.70 -8.85 -16.68
N ILE A 304 -10.94 -9.84 -16.22
CA ILE A 304 -9.93 -10.55 -17.01
C ILE A 304 -10.40 -11.99 -17.21
N ASP A 305 -10.18 -12.52 -18.41
CA ASP A 305 -10.29 -13.95 -18.68
C ASP A 305 -8.92 -14.62 -18.40
N PRO A 306 -8.77 -15.37 -17.30
CA PRO A 306 -7.48 -15.99 -16.98
C PRO A 306 -7.13 -17.15 -17.91
N ALA A 307 -8.13 -17.78 -18.55
CA ALA A 307 -7.92 -18.94 -19.42
C ALA A 307 -7.41 -18.51 -20.81
N GLU A 308 -7.85 -17.35 -21.30
CA GLU A 308 -7.37 -16.77 -22.56
C GLU A 308 -6.12 -15.87 -22.39
N SER A 309 -5.75 -15.55 -21.14
CA SER A 309 -4.55 -14.77 -20.84
C SER A 309 -3.31 -15.65 -20.68
N SER A 310 -2.15 -15.16 -21.13
CA SER A 310 -0.86 -15.81 -20.93
C SER A 310 0.14 -14.85 -20.29
N PHE A 311 0.82 -15.28 -19.24
CA PHE A 311 1.71 -14.42 -18.45
C PHE A 311 3.16 -14.91 -18.55
N VAL A 312 4.08 -13.99 -18.82
CA VAL A 312 5.52 -14.24 -18.92
C VAL A 312 6.23 -13.46 -17.81
N PRO A 313 7.12 -14.09 -17.02
CA PRO A 313 7.85 -13.44 -15.92
C PRO A 313 8.54 -12.12 -16.27
N ALA A 314 8.92 -11.93 -17.54
CA ALA A 314 9.60 -10.72 -18.02
C ALA A 314 8.73 -9.46 -18.04
N ASP A 315 7.39 -9.60 -18.06
CA ASP A 315 6.45 -8.46 -18.05
C ASP A 315 5.91 -8.13 -16.66
N TYR A 316 6.24 -8.94 -15.65
CA TYR A 316 5.94 -8.56 -14.28
C TYR A 316 6.76 -7.32 -13.96
N PRO A 317 6.17 -6.31 -13.30
CA PRO A 317 6.95 -5.16 -12.88
C PRO A 317 8.11 -5.68 -12.03
N GLU A 318 9.32 -5.16 -12.27
CA GLU A 318 10.44 -5.46 -11.40
C GLU A 318 9.98 -5.19 -9.96
N VAL A 319 10.05 -6.19 -9.08
CA VAL A 319 9.86 -5.98 -7.64
C VAL A 319 10.94 -4.99 -7.25
N ILE A 320 10.59 -3.70 -7.15
CA ILE A 320 11.49 -2.65 -6.71
C ILE A 320 11.73 -2.95 -5.23
N PRO A 321 12.92 -3.46 -4.85
CA PRO A 321 13.21 -3.65 -3.44
C PRO A 321 13.11 -2.28 -2.78
N PRO A 322 12.59 -2.18 -1.53
CA PRO A 322 12.61 -0.91 -0.78
C PRO A 322 14.04 -0.33 -0.70
N ASP A 323 15.05 -1.20 -0.81
CA ASP A 323 16.46 -0.84 -0.87
C ASP A 323 17.08 -1.15 -2.24
N ARG A 324 16.81 -0.35 -3.28
CA ARG A 324 17.79 -0.26 -4.38
C ARG A 324 18.84 0.77 -4.03
N SER A 325 20.07 0.26 -3.94
CA SER A 325 21.32 0.98 -3.78
C SER A 325 21.29 2.37 -4.42
N ALA A 326 21.16 3.38 -3.56
CA ALA A 326 21.54 4.75 -3.85
C ALA A 326 22.80 4.74 -4.72
N GLY A 327 22.74 5.33 -5.92
CA GLY A 327 23.97 5.83 -6.52
C GLY A 327 24.72 6.66 -5.47
N ARG A 328 26.05 6.76 -5.55
CA ARG A 328 26.83 7.59 -4.61
C ARG A 328 26.37 9.05 -4.69
N LEU A 329 25.41 9.43 -3.84
CA LEU A 329 24.96 10.81 -3.71
C LEU A 329 26.06 11.59 -3.00
N ASN A 330 26.75 12.46 -3.72
CA ASN A 330 27.75 13.33 -3.14
C ASN A 330 27.07 14.61 -2.62
N GLY A 331 26.59 14.58 -1.37
CA GLY A 331 25.90 15.72 -0.73
C GLY A 331 26.72 17.01 -0.78
N VAL A 332 28.04 16.95 -0.58
CA VAL A 332 28.94 18.12 -0.65
C VAL A 332 28.97 18.74 -2.05
N ARG A 333 28.91 17.90 -3.09
CA ARG A 333 28.84 18.37 -4.48
C ARG A 333 27.53 19.12 -4.71
N LEU A 334 26.41 18.59 -4.22
CA LEU A 334 25.09 19.22 -4.33
C LEU A 334 24.99 20.52 -3.54
N GLU A 335 25.52 20.58 -2.32
CA GLU A 335 25.62 21.82 -1.53
C GLU A 335 26.35 22.92 -2.31
N ARG A 336 27.51 22.59 -2.91
CA ARG A 336 28.31 23.54 -3.71
C ARG A 336 27.61 23.95 -4.99
N ALA A 337 26.98 23.00 -5.68
CA ALA A 337 26.24 23.28 -6.91
C ALA A 337 25.06 24.22 -6.63
N LEU A 338 24.30 23.96 -5.56
CA LEU A 338 23.17 24.78 -5.14
C LEU A 338 23.59 26.18 -4.71
N ALA A 339 24.63 26.28 -3.87
CA ALA A 339 25.20 27.57 -3.47
C ALA A 339 25.75 28.34 -4.69
N GLY A 340 26.42 27.66 -5.62
CA GLY A 340 26.91 28.24 -6.87
C GLY A 340 25.79 28.76 -7.77
N MET A 341 24.70 28.01 -7.90
CA MET A 341 23.53 28.43 -8.65
C MET A 341 22.93 29.71 -8.04
N ILE A 342 22.66 29.73 -6.73
CA ILE A 342 22.10 30.91 -6.04
C ILE A 342 23.06 32.10 -6.16
N ALA A 343 24.37 31.87 -5.97
CA ALA A 343 25.39 32.90 -6.08
C ALA A 343 25.41 33.55 -7.46
N SER A 344 25.36 32.74 -8.52
CA SER A 344 25.35 33.22 -9.90
C SER A 344 24.13 34.09 -10.21
N GLN A 345 22.95 33.70 -9.72
CA GLN A 345 21.71 34.42 -9.97
C GLN A 345 21.64 35.73 -9.18
N LEU A 346 22.11 35.71 -7.93
CA LEU A 346 22.06 36.87 -7.04
C LEU A 346 23.32 37.76 -7.09
N ARG A 347 24.29 37.43 -7.96
CA ARG A 347 25.61 38.08 -8.10
C ARG A 347 26.38 38.14 -6.77
N LEU A 348 26.38 37.03 -6.05
CA LEU A 348 27.06 36.85 -4.77
C LEU A 348 28.36 36.07 -4.94
N LYS A 349 29.24 36.13 -3.94
CA LYS A 349 30.34 35.18 -3.84
C LYS A 349 29.87 33.91 -3.14
N VAL A 350 30.32 32.76 -3.63
CA VAL A 350 30.26 31.51 -2.87
C VAL A 350 31.38 31.56 -1.85
N ASP A 351 31.05 31.45 -0.56
CA ASP A 351 32.07 31.46 0.48
C ASP A 351 32.88 30.15 0.37
N ARG A 352 34.19 30.28 0.08
CA ARG A 352 35.07 29.13 -0.22
C ARG A 352 35.55 28.40 1.04
N GLU A 353 35.32 28.96 2.23
CA GLU A 353 35.74 28.41 3.52
C GLU A 353 34.63 27.60 4.24
N VAL A 354 33.57 27.22 3.53
CA VAL A 354 32.46 26.45 4.08
C VAL A 354 32.89 25.01 4.34
N VAL A 355 33.28 24.72 5.58
CA VAL A 355 33.35 23.37 6.14
C VAL A 355 31.93 23.01 6.56
N ARG A 356 31.24 22.17 5.77
CA ARG A 356 29.88 21.63 6.06
C ARG A 356 28.75 22.67 6.10
N GLY A 357 28.48 23.31 4.95
CA GLY A 357 27.21 23.99 4.67
C GLY A 357 26.80 25.25 5.44
N GLY A 358 27.38 25.54 6.61
CA GLY A 358 27.09 26.75 7.39
C GLY A 358 28.11 27.87 7.19
N PHE A 359 27.69 29.12 7.46
CA PHE A 359 28.68 30.16 7.77
C PHE A 359 29.34 29.81 9.11
N GLY A 360 30.67 29.71 9.13
CA GLY A 360 31.43 29.67 10.38
C GLY A 360 31.27 30.96 11.19
N ALA A 361 32.03 31.09 12.28
CA ALA A 361 32.12 32.36 13.00
C ALA A 361 32.48 33.49 12.01
N PRO A 362 31.87 34.69 12.12
CA PRO A 362 32.10 35.79 11.18
C PRO A 362 33.60 36.07 11.04
N LEU A 363 34.17 35.87 9.84
CA LEU A 363 35.55 36.23 9.59
C LEU A 363 35.71 37.76 9.73
N PRO A 364 36.85 38.25 10.23
CA PRO A 364 37.10 39.69 10.40
C PRO A 364 36.88 40.53 9.12
N ASP A 365 37.04 39.89 7.96
CA ASP A 365 36.96 40.50 6.63
C ASP A 365 35.69 40.13 5.84
N ALA A 366 34.68 39.52 6.48
CA ALA A 366 33.42 39.14 5.85
C ALA A 366 32.47 40.33 5.61
N SER A 367 32.91 41.32 4.83
CA SER A 367 32.10 42.49 4.41
C SER A 367 31.37 42.26 3.09
N GLU A 368 31.78 41.26 2.32
CA GLU A 368 31.20 40.95 1.02
C GLU A 368 29.97 40.04 1.14
N PRO A 369 28.94 40.27 0.32
CA PRO A 369 27.72 39.49 0.37
C PRO A 369 27.97 38.08 -0.17
N ALA A 370 27.50 37.09 0.58
CA ALA A 370 27.83 35.69 0.34
C ALA A 370 26.63 34.76 0.53
N VAL A 371 26.74 33.55 -0.03
CA VAL A 371 25.77 32.46 0.12
C VAL A 371 26.46 31.15 0.49
N ALA A 372 25.80 30.37 1.35
CA ALA A 372 26.14 28.98 1.69
C ALA A 372 24.87 28.11 1.67
N ALA A 373 25.03 26.81 1.45
CA ALA A 373 23.94 25.83 1.49
C ALA A 373 24.41 24.56 2.23
N GLU A 374 23.59 24.08 3.16
CA GLU A 374 23.84 22.90 3.98
C GLU A 374 22.78 21.84 3.71
N LEU A 375 23.15 20.60 3.46
CA LEU A 375 22.22 19.48 3.38
C LEU A 375 21.80 19.09 4.81
N THR A 376 20.52 19.23 5.11
CA THR A 376 19.94 19.00 6.44
C THR A 376 19.09 17.73 6.53
N GLY A 377 18.70 17.13 5.41
CA GLY A 377 17.92 15.89 5.41
C GLY A 377 17.85 15.23 4.04
N LEU A 378 17.56 13.92 4.07
CA LEU A 378 17.55 13.02 2.92
C LEU A 378 16.41 12.01 3.08
N GLU A 379 15.53 11.95 2.10
CA GLU A 379 14.39 11.03 2.04
C GLU A 379 14.39 10.35 0.65
N ALA A 380 14.14 9.04 0.63
CA ALA A 380 13.92 8.31 -0.63
C ALA A 380 12.51 8.62 -1.14
N VAL A 381 12.37 8.80 -2.46
CA VAL A 381 11.07 9.08 -3.10
C VAL A 381 10.55 7.81 -3.76
N ASN A 382 9.23 7.68 -3.90
CA ASN A 382 8.58 6.62 -4.67
C ASN A 382 8.78 6.77 -6.20
N CYS A 383 10.04 6.87 -6.63
CA CYS A 383 10.50 6.93 -8.01
C CYS A 383 11.73 5.99 -8.16
N PRO A 384 11.97 5.37 -9.32
CA PRO A 384 13.07 4.41 -9.51
C PRO A 384 14.49 4.88 -9.13
N SER A 385 14.71 6.20 -9.05
CA SER A 385 16.01 6.81 -8.73
C SER A 385 15.90 8.13 -7.93
N GLY A 386 14.72 8.45 -7.38
CA GLY A 386 14.42 9.78 -6.84
C GLY A 386 14.86 10.03 -5.39
N TRP A 387 15.50 11.17 -5.12
CA TRP A 387 15.83 11.65 -3.76
C TRP A 387 15.16 12.96 -3.47
N LYS A 388 14.53 13.06 -2.30
CA LYS A 388 14.08 14.32 -1.71
C LYS A 388 15.10 14.78 -0.69
N LEU A 389 15.71 15.91 -0.97
CA LEU A 389 16.79 16.51 -0.21
C LEU A 389 16.29 17.79 0.42
N THR A 390 16.51 17.96 1.71
CA THR A 390 16.28 19.24 2.38
C THR A 390 17.60 19.95 2.61
N PHE A 391 17.68 21.20 2.17
CA PHE A 391 18.82 22.07 2.38
C PHE A 391 18.44 23.27 3.23
N THR A 392 19.40 23.85 3.94
CA THR A 392 19.28 25.19 4.51
C THR A 392 20.25 26.11 3.77
N ALA A 393 19.72 27.06 3.00
CA ALA A 393 20.53 28.13 2.42
C ALA A 393 20.60 29.32 3.38
N THR A 394 21.80 29.88 3.52
CA THR A 394 22.02 31.10 4.27
C THR A 394 22.61 32.17 3.36
N LEU A 395 21.95 33.34 3.32
CA LEU A 395 22.44 34.56 2.69
C LEU A 395 22.95 35.52 3.76
N ARG A 396 24.06 36.21 3.48
CA ARG A 396 24.66 37.21 4.38
C ARG A 396 24.92 38.51 3.64
N ASP A 397 24.51 39.64 4.21
CA ASP A 397 24.88 40.99 3.78
C ASP A 397 25.07 41.93 4.98
N SER A 398 25.92 42.93 4.82
CA SER A 398 26.06 44.09 5.71
C SER A 398 24.85 45.05 5.71
N ASP A 399 24.07 45.08 4.63
CA ASP A 399 22.92 45.96 4.43
C ASP A 399 21.62 45.14 4.38
N ARG A 400 20.72 45.41 5.34
CA ARG A 400 19.43 44.74 5.47
C ARG A 400 18.53 44.94 4.25
N THR A 401 18.53 46.13 3.65
CA THR A 401 17.65 46.44 2.51
C THR A 401 18.10 45.64 1.28
N ARG A 402 19.40 45.60 1.02
CA ARG A 402 19.97 44.79 -0.07
C ARG A 402 19.73 43.29 0.14
N LEU A 403 19.77 42.82 1.39
CA LEU A 403 19.41 41.43 1.70
C LEU A 403 17.95 41.13 1.35
N LEU A 404 17.03 42.03 1.69
CA LEU A 404 15.61 41.88 1.35
C LEU A 404 15.38 41.91 -0.17
N ASP A 405 16.01 42.84 -0.89
CA ASP A 405 15.91 42.91 -2.36
C ASP A 405 16.36 41.61 -3.02
N ARG A 406 17.46 41.01 -2.52
CA ARG A 406 17.93 39.71 -3.02
C ARG A 406 17.01 38.55 -2.66
N LEU A 407 16.37 38.59 -1.49
CA LEU A 407 15.34 37.60 -1.14
C LEU A 407 14.14 37.70 -2.09
N PHE A 408 13.69 38.92 -2.43
CA PHE A 408 12.64 39.14 -3.41
C PHE A 408 13.01 38.63 -4.81
N LEU A 409 14.25 38.87 -5.25
CA LEU A 409 14.75 38.30 -6.51
C LEU A 409 14.79 36.76 -6.48
N LEU A 410 15.05 36.17 -5.31
CA LEU A 410 15.05 34.72 -5.15
C LEU A 410 13.62 34.15 -5.17
N GLU A 411 12.63 34.88 -4.64
CA GLU A 411 11.20 34.51 -4.78
C GLU A 411 10.75 34.48 -6.25
N SER A 412 11.34 35.29 -7.14
CA SER A 412 11.01 35.23 -8.56
C SER A 412 11.72 34.09 -9.32
N LEU A 413 12.71 33.45 -8.69
CA LEU A 413 13.51 32.37 -9.29
C LEU A 413 13.07 30.98 -8.83
N LEU A 414 12.27 30.90 -7.78
CA LEU A 414 11.77 29.68 -7.17
C LEU A 414 10.23 29.74 -7.09
N PRO A 415 9.52 28.61 -7.20
CA PRO A 415 10.06 27.28 -7.44
C PRO A 415 10.60 27.10 -8.87
N ARG A 416 11.57 26.21 -9.02
CA ARG A 416 12.19 25.88 -10.32
C ARG A 416 12.06 24.38 -10.58
N TYR A 417 11.74 24.02 -11.81
CA TYR A 417 11.46 22.64 -12.21
C TYR A 417 12.32 22.23 -13.41
N GLU A 418 12.49 20.93 -13.57
CA GLU A 418 13.11 20.27 -14.74
C GLU A 418 14.39 20.95 -15.21
N PHE A 419 15.46 20.84 -14.42
CA PHE A 419 16.75 21.42 -14.78
C PHE A 419 17.92 20.56 -14.35
N MET A 420 19.07 20.82 -14.94
CA MET A 420 20.33 20.15 -14.57
C MET A 420 21.08 20.97 -13.52
N LEU A 421 21.38 20.35 -12.38
CA LEU A 421 22.23 20.91 -11.33
C LEU A 421 23.52 20.10 -11.23
N ASP A 422 24.60 20.60 -11.83
CA ASP A 422 25.91 19.92 -11.82
C ASP A 422 25.80 18.42 -12.20
N GLY A 423 25.11 18.13 -13.31
CA GLY A 423 24.94 16.76 -13.82
C GLY A 423 23.88 15.92 -13.11
N PHE A 424 23.20 16.44 -12.08
CA PHE A 424 22.02 15.82 -11.50
C PHE A 424 20.76 16.36 -12.18
N GLU A 425 19.84 15.47 -12.53
CA GLU A 425 18.52 15.84 -13.05
C GLU A 425 17.61 16.21 -11.88
N VAL A 426 17.22 17.48 -11.81
CA VAL A 426 16.39 18.03 -10.74
C VAL A 426 14.97 18.17 -11.25
N ALA A 427 14.04 17.43 -10.64
CA ALA A 427 12.62 17.58 -10.90
C ALA A 427 12.09 18.90 -10.33
N ALA A 428 12.51 19.25 -9.11
CA ALA A 428 12.05 20.47 -8.45
C ALA A 428 13.04 21.01 -7.42
N LEU A 429 13.08 22.34 -7.31
CA LEU A 429 13.75 23.09 -6.25
C LEU A 429 12.78 24.16 -5.72
N CYS A 430 12.47 24.06 -4.43
CA CYS A 430 11.50 24.91 -3.76
C CYS A 430 12.10 25.56 -2.54
N LYS A 431 11.55 26.71 -2.15
CA LYS A 431 11.93 27.44 -0.95
C LYS A 431 10.76 27.49 0.04
N LYS A 432 11.06 27.31 1.32
CA LYS A 432 10.15 27.58 2.45
C LYS A 432 10.43 28.98 3.01
N SER A 433 9.57 29.44 3.93
CA SER A 433 9.66 30.78 4.52
C SER A 433 11.05 31.08 5.09
N ALA A 434 11.56 32.29 4.79
CA ALA A 434 12.87 32.73 5.25
C ALA A 434 12.80 33.31 6.68
N ALA A 435 13.75 32.92 7.53
CA ALA A 435 14.01 33.52 8.81
C ALA A 435 15.13 34.56 8.69
N LEU A 436 14.87 35.79 9.14
CA LEU A 436 15.86 36.88 9.16
C LEU A 436 16.45 37.02 10.56
N LYS A 437 17.78 37.09 10.64
CA LYS A 437 18.53 37.30 11.88
C LYS A 437 19.58 38.40 11.68
N SER A 438 19.75 39.25 12.68
CA SER A 438 20.88 40.18 12.73
C SER A 438 21.91 39.62 13.71
N VAL A 439 23.15 39.51 13.26
CA VAL A 439 24.29 39.06 14.08
C VAL A 439 25.25 40.22 14.21
N SER A 440 25.46 40.69 15.43
CA SER A 440 26.46 41.71 15.73
C SER A 440 27.70 41.03 16.28
N ASP A 441 28.83 41.19 15.62
CA ASP A 441 30.12 40.70 16.09
C ASP A 441 31.19 41.78 15.90
N ARG A 442 32.04 41.97 16.92
CA ARG A 442 33.12 42.99 16.96
C ARG A 442 32.72 44.40 16.50
N GLY A 443 31.49 44.83 16.82
CA GLY A 443 30.99 46.18 16.48
C GLY A 443 30.49 46.36 15.05
N ARG A 444 30.39 45.28 14.26
CA ARG A 444 29.73 45.28 12.95
C ARG A 444 28.48 44.43 13.00
N THR A 445 27.40 44.92 12.40
CA THR A 445 26.14 44.18 12.26
C THR A 445 26.08 43.56 10.87
N LEU A 446 25.90 42.24 10.82
CA LEU A 446 25.64 41.48 9.62
C LEU A 446 24.20 40.97 9.67
N HIS A 447 23.49 41.09 8.57
CA HIS A 447 22.15 40.55 8.40
C HIS A 447 22.25 39.22 7.66
N GLN A 448 21.60 38.20 8.22
CA GLN A 448 21.52 36.86 7.69
C GLN A 448 20.08 36.49 7.40
N ALA A 449 19.85 35.84 6.27
CA ALA A 449 18.58 35.21 5.94
C ALA A 449 18.81 33.72 5.76
N GLN A 450 18.15 32.91 6.57
CA GLN A 450 18.14 31.45 6.49
C GLN A 450 16.81 31.02 5.89
N PHE A 451 16.85 30.17 4.87
CA PHE A 451 15.63 29.61 4.30
C PHE A 451 15.83 28.13 4.00
N PRO A 452 14.92 27.27 4.48
CA PRO A 452 14.89 25.88 4.06
C PRO A 452 14.54 25.80 2.58
N MET A 453 15.18 24.88 1.89
CA MET A 453 14.90 24.53 0.51
C MET A 453 14.68 23.03 0.40
N GLU A 454 13.85 22.64 -0.55
CA GLU A 454 13.55 21.24 -0.85
C GLU A 454 13.95 21.01 -2.31
N LEU A 455 14.85 20.05 -2.53
CA LEU A 455 15.40 19.68 -3.83
C LEU A 455 15.04 18.23 -4.11
N THR A 456 14.39 17.95 -5.23
CA THR A 456 14.07 16.60 -5.65
C THR A 456 14.90 16.24 -6.89
N ILE A 457 15.73 15.22 -6.77
CA ILE A 457 16.56 14.67 -7.86
C ILE A 457 15.88 13.41 -8.37
N VAL A 458 15.93 13.16 -9.69
CA VAL A 458 15.39 11.96 -10.35
C VAL A 458 16.52 11.10 -10.92
#